data_AF-A0A2W1NRR7-F1
#
_entry.id   AF-A0A2W1NRR7-F1
#
_cell.length_a   1.000
_cell.length_b   1.000
_cell.length_c   1.000
_cell.angle_alpha   90.00
_cell.angle_beta   90.00
_cell.angle_gamma   90.00
#
_symmetry.space_group_name_H-M   'P 1'
#
loop_
_entity.id
_entity.type
_entity.pdbx_description
1 polymer ?
#
loop_
_entity_poly.entity_id
_entity_poly.type
_entity_poly.pdbx_seq_one_letter_code
_entity_poly.pdbx_strand_id
1 'polypeptide(L)'
;MKKMAALVASAVLLGTVSSGPVLAFTDLEPTEKEPIMQLKERGLVSGVDGEHFAPRGKINFAQGISLIVKGLKLSLDETQFVKKPEASDYFTNVPNDAWYAEAFVIAKINGLNIPQNVDPNASITREQYADLLIKAMDTKGSFPVVRMMLIFEDDEQVGEAYRENMQRIYLHKIAQLGEDRMAYPKREITRGEAALWLHNTIKYVESREMPPKPDTPQQGEVNVVVEKVNEEVNKVTLSRGDMPNPGYGITINGIRFEADDTAVISYTLVNPKPDHMHPQVITPVKAHTYVPSKYTPVAENSAATVSDPATAVIQRAAPAPAADPAVTPPAAESVTVPAEAAAPSTAPPAAAPLTAPAAAAIAPMPQ
;
A
#
# COMPACT_ATOMS: atom_id res chain seq x y z
N MET A 1 49.30 -19.24 61.23
CA MET A 1 49.58 -19.86 59.91
C MET A 1 48.32 -19.80 59.06
N LYS A 2 48.48 -19.23 57.86
CA LYS A 2 47.72 -19.38 56.59
C LYS A 2 46.19 -19.18 56.56
N LYS A 3 45.88 -18.12 55.79
CA LYS A 3 44.60 -17.61 55.29
C LYS A 3 43.95 -18.58 54.29
N MET A 4 42.63 -18.64 54.22
CA MET A 4 41.91 -19.02 53.00
C MET A 4 40.68 -18.10 52.85
N ALA A 5 40.78 -17.20 51.88
CA ALA A 5 39.68 -16.37 51.39
C ALA A 5 38.87 -17.20 50.38
N ALA A 6 37.54 -17.17 50.49
CA ALA A 6 36.64 -17.74 49.48
C ALA A 6 36.39 -16.71 48.39
N LEU A 7 36.83 -17.02 47.17
CA LEU A 7 36.61 -16.24 45.96
C LEU A 7 35.40 -16.82 45.23
N VAL A 8 34.29 -16.08 45.20
CA VAL A 8 33.10 -16.41 44.41
C VAL A 8 33.30 -15.86 43.01
N ALA A 9 33.61 -16.74 42.05
CA ALA A 9 33.63 -16.40 40.63
C ALA A 9 32.21 -16.53 40.07
N SER A 10 31.57 -15.38 39.81
CA SER A 10 30.35 -15.33 39.00
C SER A 10 30.73 -15.54 37.53
N ALA A 11 30.39 -16.71 36.99
CA ALA A 11 30.51 -17.00 35.57
C ALA A 11 29.41 -16.24 34.81
N VAL A 12 29.78 -15.13 34.16
CA VAL A 12 28.94 -14.46 33.17
C VAL A 12 28.86 -15.37 31.94
N LEU A 13 27.70 -15.99 31.72
CA LEU A 13 27.36 -16.61 30.44
C LEU A 13 27.19 -15.49 29.40
N LEU A 14 28.27 -15.12 28.74
CA LEU A 14 28.22 -14.42 27.46
C LEU A 14 27.71 -15.42 26.43
N GLY A 15 26.40 -15.39 26.16
CA GLY A 15 25.80 -16.07 25.03
C GLY A 15 26.45 -15.57 23.74
N THR A 16 27.33 -16.39 23.17
CA THR A 16 27.83 -16.20 21.82
C THR A 16 26.66 -16.43 20.87
N VAL A 17 26.08 -15.35 20.34
CA VAL A 17 25.32 -15.42 19.10
C VAL A 17 26.28 -15.97 18.04
N SER A 18 26.10 -17.24 17.70
CA SER A 18 26.83 -17.88 16.61
C SER A 18 26.30 -17.32 15.30
N SER A 19 26.86 -16.20 14.85
CA SER A 19 26.79 -15.79 13.46
C SER A 19 27.74 -16.68 12.67
N GLY A 20 27.29 -17.91 12.39
CA GLY A 20 27.97 -18.76 11.41
C GLY A 20 27.93 -18.09 10.03
N PRO A 21 28.90 -18.37 9.13
CA PRO A 21 28.85 -17.85 7.78
C PRO A 21 27.55 -18.34 7.12
N VAL A 22 26.67 -17.40 6.75
CA VAL A 22 25.51 -17.72 5.92
C VAL A 22 26.07 -18.18 4.59
N LEU A 23 26.14 -19.50 4.37
CA LEU A 23 26.67 -20.04 3.12
C LEU A 23 25.87 -19.45 1.96
N ALA A 24 26.57 -18.82 1.02
CA ALA A 24 25.96 -18.26 -0.18
C ALA A 24 25.50 -19.40 -1.09
N PHE A 25 24.34 -19.23 -1.72
CA PHE A 25 23.85 -20.20 -2.69
C PHE A 25 24.76 -20.24 -3.92
N THR A 26 25.06 -21.44 -4.41
CA THR A 26 26.03 -21.66 -5.50
C THR A 26 25.43 -21.47 -6.90
N ASP A 27 24.10 -21.52 -7.01
CA ASP A 27 23.33 -21.54 -8.25
C ASP A 27 22.72 -20.17 -8.63
N LEU A 28 23.17 -19.09 -8.00
CA LEU A 28 22.71 -17.72 -8.27
C LEU A 28 23.61 -16.97 -9.26
N GLU A 29 22.99 -16.24 -10.18
CA GLU A 29 23.70 -15.28 -11.05
C GLU A 29 24.18 -14.06 -10.27
N PRO A 30 25.18 -13.30 -10.75
CA PRO A 30 25.71 -12.13 -10.06
C PRO A 30 24.66 -11.10 -9.63
N THR A 31 23.64 -10.87 -10.48
CA THR A 31 22.54 -9.92 -10.21
C THR A 31 21.52 -10.45 -9.17
N GLU A 32 21.48 -11.76 -8.95
CA GLU A 32 20.56 -12.43 -8.03
C GLU A 32 21.16 -12.64 -6.64
N LYS A 33 22.50 -12.78 -6.56
CA LYS A 33 23.24 -13.08 -5.31
C LYS A 33 22.89 -12.12 -4.19
N GLU A 34 23.17 -10.84 -4.37
CA GLU A 34 23.00 -9.83 -3.32
C GLU A 34 21.52 -9.73 -2.86
N PRO A 35 20.53 -9.53 -3.76
CA PRO A 35 19.12 -9.49 -3.37
C PRO A 35 18.62 -10.72 -2.60
N ILE A 36 18.95 -11.92 -3.08
CA ILE A 36 18.44 -13.16 -2.49
C ILE A 36 19.13 -13.46 -1.16
N MET A 37 20.42 -13.13 -1.03
CA MET A 37 21.12 -13.27 0.25
C MET A 37 20.57 -12.31 1.31
N GLN A 38 20.26 -11.06 0.95
CA GLN A 38 19.58 -10.14 1.89
C GLN A 38 18.20 -10.66 2.32
N LEU A 39 17.43 -11.25 1.40
CA LEU A 39 16.16 -11.90 1.76
C LEU A 39 16.37 -13.11 2.68
N LYS A 40 17.44 -13.90 2.46
CA LYS A 40 17.79 -15.05 3.31
C LYS A 40 18.18 -14.61 4.71
N GLU A 41 19.00 -13.57 4.84
CA GLU A 41 19.41 -12.98 6.12
C GLU A 41 18.21 -12.43 6.92
N ARG A 42 17.24 -11.85 6.22
CA ARG A 42 15.96 -11.42 6.81
C ARG A 42 15.00 -12.59 7.10
N GLY A 43 15.41 -13.83 6.83
CA GLY A 43 14.61 -15.03 7.03
C GLY A 43 13.39 -15.13 6.12
N LEU A 44 13.33 -14.36 5.02
CA LEU A 44 12.18 -14.30 4.12
C LEU A 44 12.18 -15.47 3.13
N VAL A 45 13.36 -15.88 2.66
CA VAL A 45 13.54 -17.02 1.76
C VAL A 45 14.51 -18.05 2.33
N SER A 46 14.39 -19.29 1.86
CA SER A 46 15.29 -20.40 2.18
C SER A 46 15.75 -21.08 0.90
N GLY A 47 16.84 -21.87 0.99
CA GLY A 47 17.23 -22.77 -0.08
C GLY A 47 16.26 -23.93 -0.23
N VAL A 48 16.36 -24.64 -1.35
CA VAL A 48 15.76 -25.98 -1.48
C VAL A 48 16.58 -27.01 -0.70
N ASP A 49 17.86 -26.72 -0.50
CA ASP A 49 18.78 -27.41 0.38
C ASP A 49 19.78 -26.39 1.00
N GLY A 50 20.88 -26.88 1.58
CA GLY A 50 21.90 -26.03 2.21
C GLY A 50 22.75 -25.19 1.24
N GLU A 51 22.82 -25.57 -0.03
CA GLU A 51 23.72 -25.01 -1.05
C GLU A 51 22.99 -24.36 -2.22
N HIS A 52 21.75 -24.77 -2.51
CA HIS A 52 21.00 -24.35 -3.70
C HIS A 52 19.73 -23.58 -3.35
N PHE A 53 19.46 -22.54 -4.12
CA PHE A 53 18.22 -21.78 -4.07
C PHE A 53 17.16 -22.25 -5.06
N ALA A 54 17.59 -22.82 -6.20
CA ALA A 54 16.80 -23.14 -7.38
C ALA A 54 16.11 -21.93 -8.02
N PRO A 55 16.83 -20.86 -8.43
CA PRO A 55 16.24 -19.61 -8.92
C PRO A 55 15.45 -19.79 -10.22
N ARG A 56 15.76 -20.82 -11.01
CA ARG A 56 15.09 -21.11 -12.29
C ARG A 56 13.83 -21.97 -12.14
N GLY A 57 13.57 -22.51 -10.94
CA GLY A 57 12.36 -23.25 -10.66
C GLY A 57 11.13 -22.34 -10.70
N LYS A 58 10.00 -22.84 -11.21
CA LYS A 58 8.72 -22.12 -11.20
C LYS A 58 8.12 -22.16 -9.80
N ILE A 59 7.35 -21.13 -9.45
CA ILE A 59 6.59 -21.11 -8.19
C ILE A 59 5.09 -21.18 -8.47
N ASN A 60 4.35 -21.67 -7.47
CA ASN A 60 2.90 -21.69 -7.49
C ASN A 60 2.28 -20.54 -6.68
N PHE A 61 0.96 -20.40 -6.73
CA PHE A 61 0.23 -19.39 -5.97
C PHE A 61 0.50 -19.47 -4.46
N ALA A 62 0.56 -20.68 -3.89
CA ALA A 62 0.84 -20.85 -2.47
C ALA A 62 2.18 -20.26 -2.04
N GLN A 63 3.23 -20.53 -2.81
CA GLN A 63 4.56 -19.99 -2.57
C GLN A 63 4.61 -18.48 -2.83
N GLY A 64 4.02 -18.01 -3.94
CA GLY A 64 4.05 -16.59 -4.31
C GLY A 64 3.32 -15.69 -3.32
N ILE A 65 2.09 -16.06 -2.92
CA ILE A 65 1.30 -15.27 -1.96
C ILE A 65 1.96 -15.28 -0.58
N SER A 66 2.43 -16.44 -0.12
CA SER A 66 3.13 -16.54 1.18
C SER A 66 4.40 -15.68 1.21
N LEU A 67 5.13 -15.64 0.09
CA LEU A 67 6.32 -14.81 -0.06
C LEU A 67 5.97 -13.31 0.03
N ILE A 68 4.92 -12.87 -0.67
CA ILE A 68 4.45 -11.47 -0.65
C ILE A 68 3.98 -11.07 0.75
N VAL A 69 3.10 -11.86 1.36
CA VAL A 69 2.54 -11.59 2.70
C VAL A 69 3.64 -11.48 3.74
N LYS A 70 4.58 -12.43 3.74
CA LYS A 70 5.71 -12.43 4.66
C LYS A 70 6.67 -11.28 4.40
N GLY A 71 7.05 -11.07 3.14
CA GLY A 71 8.04 -10.07 2.75
C GLY A 71 7.58 -8.63 3.02
N LEU A 72 6.32 -8.34 2.74
CA LEU A 72 5.72 -7.04 3.02
C LEU A 72 5.04 -6.99 4.39
N LYS A 73 5.17 -8.01 5.25
CA LYS A 73 4.57 -8.01 6.59
C LYS A 73 3.09 -7.57 6.56
N LEU A 74 2.30 -8.18 5.69
CA LEU A 74 0.85 -7.99 5.72
C LEU A 74 0.30 -8.70 6.95
N SER A 75 -0.64 -8.08 7.64
CA SER A 75 -1.26 -8.66 8.83
C SER A 75 -2.76 -8.39 8.89
N LEU A 76 -3.41 -8.93 9.91
CA LEU A 76 -4.83 -8.74 10.22
C LEU A 76 -5.05 -7.73 11.35
N ASP A 77 -3.98 -7.14 11.89
CA ASP A 77 -4.01 -6.43 13.18
C ASP A 77 -4.86 -5.16 13.15
N GLU A 78 -5.05 -4.58 11.98
CA GLU A 78 -5.87 -3.38 11.78
C GLU A 78 -7.39 -3.69 11.75
N THR A 79 -7.77 -4.97 11.75
CA THR A 79 -9.17 -5.39 11.64
C THR A 79 -9.61 -6.19 12.86
N GLN A 80 -10.68 -5.73 13.52
CA GLN A 80 -11.31 -6.49 14.61
C GLN A 80 -12.30 -7.50 14.03
N PHE A 81 -12.11 -8.78 14.36
CA PHE A 81 -13.00 -9.85 13.93
C PHE A 81 -13.76 -10.43 15.12
N VAL A 82 -15.08 -10.59 14.96
CA VAL A 82 -15.93 -11.31 15.93
C VAL A 82 -15.60 -12.81 15.92
N LYS A 83 -15.21 -13.35 14.77
CA LYS A 83 -14.72 -14.73 14.56
C LYS A 83 -13.48 -14.66 13.68
N LYS A 84 -12.40 -15.39 14.03
CA LYS A 84 -11.20 -15.47 13.17
C LYS A 84 -11.61 -15.95 11.77
N PRO A 85 -11.25 -15.21 10.70
CA PRO A 85 -11.55 -15.61 9.33
C PRO A 85 -10.77 -16.87 8.95
N GLU A 86 -11.41 -17.74 8.19
CA GLU A 86 -10.84 -18.98 7.67
C GLU A 86 -10.67 -18.93 6.15
N ALA A 87 -9.78 -19.75 5.58
CA ALA A 87 -9.53 -19.72 4.15
C ALA A 87 -10.76 -20.13 3.33
N SER A 88 -11.50 -21.12 3.82
CA SER A 88 -12.75 -21.60 3.22
C SER A 88 -13.88 -20.57 3.20
N ASP A 89 -13.80 -19.50 3.99
CA ASP A 89 -14.75 -18.37 3.91
C ASP A 89 -14.60 -17.60 2.59
N TYR A 90 -13.44 -17.69 1.92
CA TYR A 90 -13.11 -16.91 0.73
C TYR A 90 -12.71 -17.73 -0.49
N PHE A 91 -12.23 -18.96 -0.30
CA PHE A 91 -11.62 -19.76 -1.36
C PHE A 91 -12.14 -21.20 -1.35
N THR A 92 -12.50 -21.72 -2.51
CA THR A 92 -13.06 -23.08 -2.62
C THR A 92 -12.00 -24.18 -2.54
N ASN A 93 -10.76 -23.88 -2.94
CA ASN A 93 -9.69 -24.88 -3.08
C ASN A 93 -8.52 -24.65 -2.11
N VAL A 94 -8.71 -23.85 -1.06
CA VAL A 94 -7.70 -23.58 -0.02
C VAL A 94 -8.17 -24.19 1.30
N PRO A 95 -7.61 -25.35 1.72
CA PRO A 95 -7.94 -25.96 3.00
C PRO A 95 -7.53 -25.05 4.16
N ASN A 96 -8.33 -25.02 5.23
CA ASN A 96 -8.08 -24.19 6.41
C ASN A 96 -6.78 -24.55 7.16
N ASP A 97 -6.34 -25.80 7.07
CA ASP A 97 -5.16 -26.35 7.75
C ASP A 97 -3.89 -26.35 6.88
N ALA A 98 -3.98 -25.87 5.64
CA ALA A 98 -2.83 -25.77 4.75
C ALA A 98 -1.81 -24.76 5.29
N TRP A 99 -0.51 -25.04 5.12
CA TRP A 99 0.57 -24.16 5.59
C TRP A 99 0.51 -22.73 5.01
N TYR A 100 -0.16 -22.55 3.87
CA TYR A 100 -0.37 -21.26 3.20
C TYR A 100 -1.74 -20.64 3.49
N ALA A 101 -2.65 -21.31 4.21
CA ALA A 101 -4.03 -20.86 4.40
C ALA A 101 -4.10 -19.46 5.02
N GLU A 102 -3.32 -19.21 6.06
CA GLU A 102 -3.27 -17.91 6.74
C GLU A 102 -2.77 -16.79 5.80
N ALA A 103 -1.78 -17.08 4.95
CA ALA A 103 -1.30 -16.11 3.97
C ALA A 103 -2.40 -15.73 2.95
N PHE A 104 -3.22 -16.69 2.50
CA PHE A 104 -4.35 -16.40 1.62
C PHE A 104 -5.40 -15.53 2.29
N VAL A 105 -5.73 -15.80 3.55
CA VAL A 105 -6.67 -15.00 4.34
C VAL A 105 -6.16 -13.57 4.51
N ILE A 106 -4.90 -13.42 4.93
CA ILE A 106 -4.24 -12.11 5.07
C ILE A 106 -4.27 -11.35 3.75
N ALA A 107 -3.84 -11.99 2.66
CA ALA A 107 -3.82 -11.38 1.33
C ALA A 107 -5.21 -10.91 0.90
N LYS A 108 -6.24 -11.75 1.07
CA LYS A 108 -7.61 -11.42 0.68
C LYS A 108 -8.15 -10.21 1.44
N ILE A 109 -7.95 -10.18 2.76
CA ILE A 109 -8.42 -9.09 3.62
C ILE A 109 -7.67 -7.79 3.34
N ASN A 110 -6.39 -7.88 3.00
CA ASN A 110 -5.57 -6.75 2.55
C ASN A 110 -5.86 -6.32 1.10
N GLY A 111 -6.89 -6.87 0.45
CA GLY A 111 -7.36 -6.42 -0.87
C GLY A 111 -6.57 -6.97 -2.06
N LEU A 112 -5.76 -8.02 -1.89
CA LEU A 112 -5.12 -8.67 -3.03
C LEU A 112 -6.15 -9.42 -3.88
N ASN A 113 -6.04 -9.29 -5.20
CA ASN A 113 -6.96 -9.91 -6.16
C ASN A 113 -6.63 -11.39 -6.36
N ILE A 114 -7.19 -12.23 -5.48
CA ILE A 114 -7.11 -13.68 -5.59
C ILE A 114 -8.50 -14.22 -5.97
N PRO A 115 -8.63 -14.98 -7.07
CA PRO A 115 -9.89 -15.63 -7.46
C PRO A 115 -10.36 -16.62 -6.39
N GLN A 116 -11.68 -16.71 -6.19
CA GLN A 116 -12.27 -17.64 -5.22
C GLN A 116 -11.93 -19.11 -5.55
N ASN A 117 -11.85 -19.45 -6.83
CA ASN A 117 -11.53 -20.80 -7.32
C ASN A 117 -10.04 -21.00 -7.64
N VAL A 118 -9.15 -20.16 -7.11
CA VAL A 118 -7.70 -20.28 -7.29
C VAL A 118 -7.23 -21.71 -6.96
N ASP A 119 -6.39 -22.28 -7.83
CA ASP A 119 -5.64 -23.49 -7.48
C ASP A 119 -4.32 -23.06 -6.82
N PRO A 120 -4.13 -23.28 -5.49
CA PRO A 120 -2.93 -22.88 -4.80
C PRO A 120 -1.65 -23.58 -5.32
N ASN A 121 -1.79 -24.74 -5.98
CA ASN A 121 -0.68 -25.51 -6.53
C ASN A 121 -0.37 -25.17 -7.99
N ALA A 122 -1.25 -24.45 -8.68
CA ALA A 122 -1.01 -24.02 -10.04
C ALA A 122 0.13 -23.00 -10.10
N SER A 123 0.93 -23.08 -11.16
CA SER A 123 1.99 -22.10 -11.43
C SER A 123 1.40 -20.71 -11.64
N ILE A 124 2.08 -19.70 -11.11
CA ILE A 124 1.65 -18.30 -11.22
C ILE A 124 2.40 -17.61 -12.36
N THR A 125 1.68 -16.85 -13.18
CA THR A 125 2.28 -16.07 -14.27
C THR A 125 2.90 -14.78 -13.75
N ARG A 126 3.77 -14.17 -14.57
CA ARG A 126 4.40 -12.89 -14.26
C ARG A 126 3.39 -11.77 -14.05
N GLU A 127 2.36 -11.69 -14.89
CA GLU A 127 1.33 -10.65 -14.74
C GLU A 127 0.51 -10.81 -13.46
N GLN A 128 0.21 -12.06 -13.06
CA GLN A 128 -0.52 -12.36 -11.85
C GLN A 128 0.31 -12.04 -10.61
N TYR A 129 1.59 -12.43 -10.61
CA TYR A 129 2.48 -12.11 -9.49
C TYR A 129 2.75 -10.60 -9.39
N ALA A 130 2.91 -9.90 -10.52
CA ALA A 130 3.06 -8.45 -10.54
C ALA A 130 1.82 -7.75 -9.95
N ASP A 131 0.62 -8.20 -10.31
CA ASP A 131 -0.63 -7.65 -9.78
C ASP A 131 -0.72 -7.81 -8.25
N LEU A 132 -0.46 -9.01 -7.74
CA LEU A 132 -0.47 -9.28 -6.29
C LEU A 132 0.59 -8.46 -5.56
N LEU A 133 1.80 -8.36 -6.11
CA LEU A 133 2.92 -7.66 -5.49
C LEU A 133 2.70 -6.15 -5.45
N ILE A 134 2.18 -5.54 -6.54
CA ILE A 134 1.87 -4.11 -6.57
C ILE A 134 0.72 -3.77 -5.64
N LYS A 135 -0.35 -4.58 -5.61
CA LYS A 135 -1.44 -4.37 -4.65
C LYS A 135 -0.97 -4.48 -3.19
N ALA A 136 -0.09 -5.46 -2.91
CA ALA A 136 0.50 -5.58 -1.58
C ALA A 136 1.43 -4.41 -1.25
N MET A 137 2.15 -3.88 -2.23
CA MET A 137 2.94 -2.66 -2.06
C MET A 137 2.04 -1.48 -1.70
N ASP A 138 0.89 -1.33 -2.35
CA ASP A 138 -0.05 -0.22 -2.12
C ASP A 138 -0.66 -0.21 -0.71
N THR A 139 -0.67 -1.34 0.00
CA THR A 139 -1.07 -1.36 1.42
C THR A 139 -0.05 -0.69 2.34
N LYS A 140 1.17 -0.43 1.84
CA LYS A 140 2.25 0.24 2.58
C LYS A 140 2.32 1.74 2.36
N GLY A 141 1.48 2.27 1.49
CA GLY A 141 1.39 3.69 1.24
C GLY A 141 1.06 4.03 -0.20
N SER A 142 1.11 5.32 -0.52
CA SER A 142 0.85 5.79 -1.88
C SER A 142 2.14 5.85 -2.67
N PHE A 143 2.21 5.09 -3.76
CA PHE A 143 3.34 5.05 -4.69
C PHE A 143 2.91 5.49 -6.09
N PRO A 144 2.59 6.78 -6.29
CA PRO A 144 2.19 7.27 -7.61
C PRO A 144 3.39 7.27 -8.56
N VAL A 145 3.12 6.93 -9.82
CA VAL A 145 4.06 7.07 -10.94
C VAL A 145 3.53 8.12 -11.90
N VAL A 146 4.45 8.86 -12.54
CA VAL A 146 4.08 9.67 -13.71
C VAL A 146 3.57 8.70 -14.77
N ARG A 147 2.40 8.99 -15.37
CA ARG A 147 1.74 8.15 -16.39
C ARG A 147 2.49 8.13 -17.71
N MET A 148 3.74 7.67 -17.70
CA MET A 148 4.49 7.33 -18.89
C MET A 148 4.15 5.89 -19.25
N MET A 149 3.62 5.69 -20.46
CA MET A 149 3.38 4.34 -20.97
C MET A 149 4.72 3.74 -21.42
N LEU A 150 5.13 2.63 -20.80
CA LEU A 150 6.20 1.79 -21.32
C LEU A 150 5.63 0.92 -22.44
N ILE A 151 6.31 0.90 -23.59
CA ILE A 151 5.93 0.04 -24.71
C ILE A 151 6.58 -1.32 -24.50
N PHE A 152 5.75 -2.36 -24.31
CA PHE A 152 6.14 -3.76 -24.38
C PHE A 152 5.88 -4.28 -25.80
N GLU A 153 6.79 -5.07 -26.34
CA GLU A 153 6.59 -5.68 -27.67
C GLU A 153 5.48 -6.75 -27.66
N ASP A 154 5.16 -7.30 -26.49
CA ASP A 154 4.09 -8.27 -26.25
C ASP A 154 2.91 -7.69 -25.42
N ASP A 155 2.66 -6.38 -25.53
CA ASP A 155 1.62 -5.68 -24.76
C ASP A 155 0.19 -6.25 -25.01
N GLU A 156 -0.05 -6.84 -26.17
CA GLU A 156 -1.29 -7.53 -26.53
C GLU A 156 -1.53 -8.81 -25.71
N GLN A 157 -0.49 -9.41 -25.14
CA GLN A 157 -0.60 -10.59 -24.28
C GLN A 157 -0.95 -10.23 -22.84
N VAL A 158 -0.82 -8.96 -22.46
CA VAL A 158 -1.12 -8.50 -21.09
C VAL A 158 -2.63 -8.50 -20.89
N GLY A 159 -3.09 -9.26 -19.88
CA GLY A 159 -4.50 -9.28 -19.52
C GLY A 159 -4.96 -7.88 -19.10
N GLU A 160 -6.17 -7.49 -19.52
CA GLU A 160 -6.72 -6.15 -19.25
C GLU A 160 -6.67 -5.77 -17.76
N ALA A 161 -7.04 -6.72 -16.89
CA ALA A 161 -7.02 -6.56 -15.43
C ALA A 161 -5.62 -6.36 -14.83
N TYR A 162 -4.56 -6.69 -15.57
CA TYR A 162 -3.17 -6.64 -15.10
C TYR A 162 -2.36 -5.51 -15.73
N ARG A 163 -2.90 -4.85 -16.77
CA ARG A 163 -2.18 -3.86 -17.59
C ARG A 163 -1.56 -2.73 -16.76
N GLU A 164 -2.33 -2.15 -15.85
CA GLU A 164 -1.84 -1.07 -14.99
C GLU A 164 -0.70 -1.55 -14.09
N ASN A 165 -0.88 -2.65 -13.37
CA ASN A 165 0.11 -3.15 -12.42
C ASN A 165 1.36 -3.69 -13.13
N MET A 166 1.20 -4.23 -14.33
CA MET A 166 2.31 -4.54 -15.23
C MET A 166 3.08 -3.29 -15.63
N GLN A 167 2.44 -2.18 -15.97
CA GLN A 167 3.18 -0.92 -16.21
C GLN A 167 3.92 -0.46 -14.95
N ARG A 168 3.24 -0.48 -13.81
CA ARG A 168 3.77 0.00 -12.53
C ARG A 168 4.99 -0.79 -12.07
N ILE A 169 5.03 -2.11 -12.22
CA ILE A 169 6.18 -2.89 -11.78
C ILE A 169 7.49 -2.50 -12.47
N TYR A 170 7.42 -2.10 -13.74
CA TYR A 170 8.58 -1.59 -14.48
C TYR A 170 8.84 -0.10 -14.20
N LEU A 171 7.80 0.74 -14.08
CA LEU A 171 7.95 2.17 -13.75
C LEU A 171 8.56 2.39 -12.36
N HIS A 172 8.24 1.54 -11.39
CA HIS A 172 8.87 1.53 -10.06
C HIS A 172 10.28 0.92 -10.06
N LYS A 173 10.75 0.39 -11.20
CA LYS A 173 12.02 -0.33 -11.34
C LYS A 173 12.12 -1.57 -10.45
N ILE A 174 10.97 -2.18 -10.12
CA ILE A 174 10.90 -3.46 -9.39
C ILE A 174 11.31 -4.59 -10.34
N ALA A 175 10.77 -4.56 -11.56
CA ALA A 175 11.19 -5.39 -12.68
C ALA A 175 12.00 -4.56 -13.70
N GLN A 176 12.78 -5.23 -14.54
CA GLN A 176 13.54 -4.62 -15.63
C GLN A 176 13.17 -5.30 -16.95
N LEU A 177 13.07 -4.51 -18.02
CA LEU A 177 12.91 -5.03 -19.37
C LEU A 177 14.26 -5.48 -19.92
N GLY A 178 14.25 -6.59 -20.66
CA GLY A 178 15.40 -7.03 -21.44
C GLY A 178 15.59 -6.18 -22.71
N GLU A 179 16.63 -6.48 -23.46
CA GLU A 179 16.91 -5.84 -24.76
C GLU A 179 15.79 -6.08 -25.79
N ASP A 180 15.10 -7.20 -25.67
CA ASP A 180 13.93 -7.59 -26.46
C ASP A 180 12.66 -6.76 -26.17
N ARG A 181 12.67 -5.96 -25.09
CA ARG A 181 11.54 -5.16 -24.61
C ARG A 181 10.25 -5.97 -24.36
N MET A 182 10.39 -7.26 -24.10
CA MET A 182 9.27 -8.17 -23.80
C MET A 182 8.99 -8.21 -22.30
N ALA A 183 7.71 -8.18 -21.93
CA ALA A 183 7.27 -8.31 -20.53
C ALA A 183 7.06 -9.77 -20.10
N TYR A 184 6.76 -10.64 -21.07
CA TYR A 184 6.43 -12.06 -20.92
C TYR A 184 5.25 -12.29 -19.95
N PRO A 185 4.10 -11.61 -20.09
CA PRO A 185 3.05 -11.58 -19.07
C PRO A 185 2.48 -12.97 -18.74
N LYS A 186 2.35 -13.84 -19.75
CA LYS A 186 1.80 -15.21 -19.60
C LYS A 186 2.82 -16.25 -19.17
N ARG A 187 4.12 -15.93 -19.16
CA ARG A 187 5.15 -16.87 -18.71
C ARG A 187 5.05 -17.04 -17.20
N GLU A 188 5.23 -18.27 -16.74
CA GLU A 188 5.33 -18.56 -15.30
C GLU A 188 6.55 -17.86 -14.71
N ILE A 189 6.35 -17.23 -13.55
CA ILE A 189 7.44 -16.56 -12.85
C ILE A 189 8.34 -17.59 -12.18
N THR A 190 9.65 -17.37 -12.25
CA THR A 190 10.59 -18.22 -11.53
C THR A 190 10.76 -17.78 -10.08
N ARG A 191 11.29 -18.66 -9.24
CA ARG A 191 11.60 -18.40 -7.83
C ARG A 191 12.60 -17.25 -7.68
N GLY A 192 13.61 -17.19 -8.54
CA GLY A 192 14.60 -16.12 -8.57
C GLY A 192 13.98 -14.78 -8.95
N GLU A 193 13.12 -14.76 -9.97
CA GLU A 193 12.41 -13.54 -10.39
C GLU A 193 11.47 -13.04 -9.30
N ALA A 194 10.67 -13.93 -8.70
CA ALA A 194 9.74 -13.59 -7.63
C ALA A 194 10.47 -13.02 -6.40
N ALA A 195 11.59 -13.63 -6.01
CA ALA A 195 12.43 -13.15 -4.93
C ALA A 195 13.08 -11.80 -5.25
N LEU A 196 13.62 -11.63 -6.46
CA LEU A 196 14.22 -10.38 -6.89
C LEU A 196 13.19 -9.23 -6.89
N TRP A 197 11.99 -9.48 -7.43
CA TRP A 197 10.91 -8.49 -7.43
C TRP A 197 10.44 -8.16 -6.02
N LEU A 198 10.30 -9.16 -5.15
CA LEU A 198 9.97 -8.91 -3.75
C LEU A 198 11.06 -8.05 -3.08
N HIS A 199 12.33 -8.42 -3.22
CA HIS A 199 13.45 -7.65 -2.67
C HIS A 199 13.42 -6.19 -3.13
N ASN A 200 13.26 -5.97 -4.44
CA ASN A 200 13.22 -4.62 -5.00
C ASN A 200 12.01 -3.84 -4.50
N THR A 201 10.87 -4.51 -4.30
CA THR A 201 9.67 -3.89 -3.72
C THR A 201 9.90 -3.50 -2.27
N ILE A 202 10.45 -4.40 -1.44
CA ILE A 202 10.80 -4.10 -0.05
C ILE A 202 11.77 -2.92 0.02
N LYS A 203 12.84 -2.95 -0.77
CA LYS A 203 13.80 -1.85 -0.84
C LYS A 203 13.15 -0.54 -1.29
N TYR A 204 12.23 -0.62 -2.27
CA TYR A 204 11.51 0.56 -2.76
C TYR A 204 10.61 1.13 -1.67
N VAL A 205 9.80 0.30 -1.01
CA VAL A 205 8.96 0.67 0.13
C VAL A 205 9.83 1.26 1.24
N GLU A 206 10.86 0.57 1.71
CA GLU A 206 11.78 1.03 2.77
C GLU A 206 12.51 2.33 2.42
N SER A 207 12.79 2.59 1.14
CA SER A 207 13.41 3.86 0.70
C SER A 207 12.45 5.05 0.71
N ARG A 208 11.14 4.77 0.81
CA ARG A 208 10.04 5.74 0.76
C ARG A 208 9.27 5.80 2.08
N GLU A 209 9.32 4.73 2.88
CA GLU A 209 9.22 4.75 4.33
C GLU A 209 10.37 5.66 4.78
N MET A 210 10.03 6.94 4.94
CA MET A 210 10.98 7.90 5.47
C MET A 210 11.55 7.32 6.78
N PRO A 211 12.86 7.50 7.10
CA PRO A 211 13.26 7.50 8.51
C PRO A 211 12.24 8.36 9.28
N PRO A 212 11.89 8.02 10.54
CA PRO A 212 10.76 8.61 11.27
C PRO A 212 10.64 10.08 10.91
N LYS A 213 9.55 10.37 10.20
CA LYS A 213 9.33 11.57 9.41
C LYS A 213 9.87 12.78 10.19
N PRO A 214 10.85 13.56 9.69
CA PRO A 214 11.01 14.92 10.15
C PRO A 214 9.79 15.67 9.62
N ASP A 215 8.71 15.59 10.38
CA ASP A 215 7.78 16.65 10.62
C ASP A 215 7.54 17.62 9.46
N THR A 216 7.14 17.09 8.31
CA THR A 216 6.67 17.91 7.18
C THR A 216 5.15 17.78 7.09
N PRO A 217 4.40 18.76 7.63
CA PRO A 217 2.94 18.75 7.59
C PRO A 217 2.41 18.77 6.15
N GLN A 218 1.42 17.92 5.88
CA GLN A 218 0.58 17.99 4.67
C GLN A 218 -0.21 19.30 4.68
N GLN A 219 -0.43 19.90 3.50
CA GLN A 219 -1.16 21.16 3.34
C GLN A 219 -2.52 21.10 4.06
N GLY A 220 -2.61 21.78 5.20
CA GLY A 220 -3.81 21.88 6.03
C GLY A 220 -3.66 21.31 7.44
N GLU A 221 -2.69 20.42 7.68
CA GLU A 221 -2.39 19.89 9.00
C GLU A 221 -1.25 20.70 9.60
N VAL A 222 -1.43 21.23 10.81
CA VAL A 222 -0.37 21.94 11.52
C VAL A 222 0.44 20.92 12.28
N ASN A 223 1.74 20.87 12.02
CA ASN A 223 2.63 20.01 12.75
C ASN A 223 3.01 20.61 14.11
N VAL A 224 3.04 19.78 15.15
CA VAL A 224 3.38 20.15 16.53
C VAL A 224 4.74 19.55 16.88
N VAL A 225 5.77 20.38 16.89
CA VAL A 225 7.13 19.99 17.29
C VAL A 225 7.38 20.41 18.74
N VAL A 226 7.74 19.47 19.60
CA VAL A 226 8.01 19.73 21.03
C VAL A 226 9.51 19.64 21.30
N GLU A 227 10.10 20.75 21.71
CA GLU A 227 11.50 20.86 22.10
C GLU A 227 11.59 21.05 23.63
N LYS A 228 12.32 20.18 24.32
CA LYS A 228 12.56 20.35 25.77
C LYS A 228 13.50 21.56 25.98
N VAL A 229 13.03 22.55 26.75
CA VAL A 229 13.85 23.74 27.09
C VAL A 229 14.59 23.52 28.40
N ASN A 230 13.87 23.03 29.43
CA ASN A 230 14.43 22.64 30.72
C ASN A 230 13.55 21.54 31.36
N GLU A 231 13.75 21.22 32.64
CA GLU A 231 12.97 20.18 33.32
C GLU A 231 11.50 20.55 33.53
N GLU A 232 11.16 21.85 33.56
CA GLU A 232 9.83 22.35 33.90
C GLU A 232 9.02 22.82 32.69
N VAL A 233 9.66 23.13 31.57
CA VAL A 233 9.04 23.77 30.39
C VAL A 233 9.51 23.13 29.07
N ASN A 234 8.54 22.84 28.20
CA ASN A 234 8.70 22.51 26.79
C ASN A 234 8.35 23.71 25.90
N LYS A 235 9.07 23.88 24.79
CA LYS A 235 8.73 24.79 23.70
C LYS A 235 7.98 24.01 22.63
N VAL A 236 6.80 24.47 22.26
CA VAL A 236 5.95 23.84 21.27
C VAL A 236 5.89 24.71 20.03
N THR A 237 6.31 24.19 18.89
CA THR A 237 6.32 24.88 17.59
C THR A 237 5.23 24.29 16.71
N LEU A 238 4.27 25.14 16.33
CA LEU A 238 3.26 24.85 15.33
C LEU A 238 3.78 25.24 13.95
N SER A 239 3.89 24.29 13.02
CA SER A 239 4.38 24.49 11.67
C SER A 239 3.29 24.20 10.64
N ARG A 240 3.07 25.11 9.70
CA ARG A 240 2.26 24.87 8.49
C ARG A 240 3.13 24.40 7.32
N GLY A 241 4.43 24.23 7.53
CA GLY A 241 5.39 23.89 6.49
C GLY A 241 5.74 25.07 5.58
N ASP A 242 6.30 24.74 4.42
CA ASP A 242 6.75 25.69 3.41
C ASP A 242 5.61 26.11 2.49
N MET A 243 5.22 27.39 2.53
CA MET A 243 4.09 27.93 1.78
C MET A 243 4.53 28.71 0.53
N PRO A 244 3.73 28.73 -0.56
CA PRO A 244 4.13 29.33 -1.85
C PRO A 244 4.41 30.84 -1.84
N ASN A 245 3.93 31.56 -0.81
CA ASN A 245 4.08 32.99 -0.68
C ASN A 245 3.96 33.42 0.81
N PRO A 246 4.38 34.64 1.18
CA PRO A 246 4.34 35.11 2.57
C PRO A 246 2.95 35.50 3.07
N GLY A 247 1.90 35.39 2.24
CA GLY A 247 0.52 35.67 2.65
C GLY A 247 -0.12 34.54 3.47
N TYR A 248 0.53 33.39 3.58
CA TYR A 248 0.13 32.32 4.49
C TYR A 248 0.70 32.55 5.89
N GLY A 249 -0.11 32.32 6.92
CA GLY A 249 0.30 32.47 8.31
C GLY A 249 -0.33 31.43 9.22
N ILE A 250 0.18 31.39 10.45
CA ILE A 250 -0.38 30.65 11.59
C ILE A 250 -0.29 31.54 12.83
N THR A 251 -1.37 31.60 13.60
CA THR A 251 -1.45 32.41 14.83
C THR A 251 -1.90 31.52 15.97
N ILE A 252 -1.16 31.50 17.08
CA ILE A 252 -1.59 30.83 18.31
C ILE A 252 -2.55 31.78 19.05
N ASN A 253 -3.77 31.34 19.29
CA ASN A 253 -4.82 32.12 19.94
C ASN A 253 -4.77 32.01 21.47
N GLY A 254 -4.31 30.86 21.99
CA GLY A 254 -4.26 30.59 23.43
C GLY A 254 -4.00 29.12 23.77
N ILE A 255 -3.80 28.84 25.05
CA ILE A 255 -3.57 27.49 25.58
C ILE A 255 -4.64 27.19 26.65
N ARG A 256 -5.27 26.02 26.57
CA ARG A 256 -6.19 25.49 27.59
C ARG A 256 -5.59 24.24 28.21
N PHE A 257 -5.57 24.17 29.55
CA PHE A 257 -5.08 23.01 30.29
C PHE A 257 -6.27 22.18 30.75
N GLU A 258 -6.28 20.91 30.37
CA GLU A 258 -7.34 19.96 30.71
C GLU A 258 -6.93 19.11 31.92
N ALA A 259 -7.91 18.41 32.52
CA ALA A 259 -7.72 17.61 33.73
C ALA A 259 -6.95 16.30 33.50
N ASP A 260 -6.75 15.91 32.24
CA ASP A 260 -6.04 14.71 31.78
C ASP A 260 -4.55 14.97 31.47
N ASP A 261 -3.99 16.06 31.99
CA ASP A 261 -2.64 16.55 31.68
C ASP A 261 -2.43 16.87 30.17
N THR A 262 -3.49 17.24 29.44
CA THR A 262 -3.40 17.78 28.08
C THR A 262 -3.33 19.32 28.07
N ALA A 263 -2.45 19.89 27.24
CA ALA A 263 -2.39 21.31 26.94
C ALA A 263 -2.86 21.56 25.49
N VAL A 264 -4.08 22.04 25.33
CA VAL A 264 -4.69 22.31 24.03
C VAL A 264 -4.27 23.69 23.53
N ILE A 265 -3.47 23.73 22.46
CA ILE A 265 -2.97 24.94 21.82
C ILE A 265 -3.91 25.29 20.66
N SER A 266 -4.73 26.30 20.91
CA SER A 266 -5.68 26.83 19.94
C SER A 266 -4.95 27.72 18.91
N TYR A 267 -5.17 27.50 17.61
CA TYR A 267 -4.52 28.28 16.55
C TYR A 267 -5.45 28.61 15.38
N THR A 268 -5.14 29.68 14.63
CA THR A 268 -5.85 30.06 13.40
C THR A 268 -4.89 30.07 12.21
N LEU A 269 -5.35 29.58 11.06
CA LEU A 269 -4.62 29.66 9.79
C LEU A 269 -5.00 30.93 9.02
N VAL A 270 -3.98 31.66 8.54
CA VAL A 270 -4.16 32.83 7.68
C VAL A 270 -3.84 32.43 6.25
N ASN A 271 -4.73 32.75 5.31
CA ASN A 271 -4.51 32.54 3.87
C ASN A 271 -4.33 33.90 3.16
N PRO A 272 -3.57 33.95 2.05
CA PRO A 272 -3.40 35.16 1.27
C PRO A 272 -4.75 35.69 0.75
N LYS A 273 -4.92 37.01 0.74
CA LYS A 273 -6.13 37.64 0.18
C LYS A 273 -6.08 37.54 -1.36
N PRO A 274 -7.19 37.18 -2.04
CA PRO A 274 -7.22 37.04 -3.50
C PRO A 274 -6.78 38.29 -4.27
N ASP A 275 -7.08 39.49 -3.74
CA ASP A 275 -6.83 40.78 -4.41
C ASP A 275 -5.45 41.38 -4.10
N HIS A 276 -4.52 40.61 -3.54
CA HIS A 276 -3.15 41.08 -3.23
C HIS A 276 -2.10 40.29 -4.01
N MET A 277 -1.24 41.03 -4.71
CA MET A 277 -0.08 40.46 -5.40
C MET A 277 0.96 40.04 -4.37
N HIS A 278 1.12 38.73 -4.15
CA HIS A 278 2.17 38.19 -3.29
C HIS A 278 3.36 37.70 -4.12
N PRO A 279 4.61 37.92 -3.65
CA PRO A 279 5.78 37.37 -4.32
C PRO A 279 5.78 35.83 -4.24
N GLN A 280 6.17 35.16 -5.32
CA GLN A 280 6.28 33.69 -5.38
C GLN A 280 7.59 33.24 -4.73
N VAL A 281 7.61 33.24 -3.39
CA VAL A 281 8.77 32.81 -2.60
C VAL A 281 8.28 31.82 -1.55
N ILE A 282 8.94 30.66 -1.54
CA ILE A 282 8.68 29.61 -0.55
C ILE A 282 9.02 30.17 0.85
N THR A 283 8.01 30.26 1.71
CA THR A 283 8.12 30.85 3.04
C THR A 283 7.76 29.82 4.11
N PRO A 284 8.66 29.50 5.06
CA PRO A 284 8.34 28.62 6.18
C PRO A 284 7.38 29.32 7.14
N VAL A 285 6.23 28.72 7.40
CA VAL A 285 5.20 29.29 8.28
C VAL A 285 5.17 28.55 9.61
N LYS A 286 5.61 29.21 10.69
CA LYS A 286 5.69 28.65 12.03
C LYS A 286 5.27 29.65 13.11
N ALA A 287 4.69 29.16 14.20
CA ALA A 287 4.48 29.89 15.45
C ALA A 287 4.92 29.01 16.63
N HIS A 288 5.28 29.60 17.76
CA HIS A 288 5.68 28.82 18.93
C HIS A 288 5.10 29.37 20.23
N THR A 289 4.95 28.48 21.21
CA THR A 289 4.54 28.80 22.57
C THR A 289 5.25 27.89 23.57
N TYR A 290 5.05 28.11 24.87
CA TYR A 290 5.67 27.35 25.95
C TYR A 290 4.62 26.65 26.80
N VAL A 291 4.85 25.37 27.10
CA VAL A 291 3.94 24.51 27.86
C VAL A 291 4.73 23.83 28.98
N PRO A 292 4.23 23.76 30.23
CA PRO A 292 4.93 23.05 31.30
C PRO A 292 5.14 21.58 30.95
N SER A 293 6.31 21.02 31.30
CA SER A 293 6.74 19.67 30.90
C SER A 293 5.82 18.53 31.37
N LYS A 294 4.96 18.79 32.36
CA LYS A 294 3.95 17.84 32.84
C LYS A 294 2.76 17.66 31.90
N TYR A 295 2.55 18.58 30.95
CA TYR A 295 1.41 18.52 30.02
C TYR A 295 1.82 18.01 28.64
N THR A 296 0.94 17.24 28.01
CA THR A 296 1.05 16.79 26.62
C THR A 296 0.41 17.83 25.68
N PRO A 297 1.16 18.49 24.79
CA PRO A 297 0.60 19.51 23.91
C PRO A 297 -0.16 18.90 22.73
N VAL A 298 -1.35 19.43 22.46
CA VAL A 298 -2.21 19.05 21.32
C VAL A 298 -2.64 20.32 20.60
N ALA A 299 -2.61 20.34 19.26
CA ALA A 299 -3.02 21.52 18.50
C ALA A 299 -4.48 21.43 18.02
N GLU A 300 -5.24 22.49 18.25
CA GLU A 300 -6.66 22.59 17.86
C GLU A 300 -6.88 23.83 16.97
N ASN A 301 -7.44 23.62 15.76
CA ASN A 301 -7.75 24.72 14.85
C ASN A 301 -9.00 25.47 15.33
N SER A 302 -8.86 26.77 15.60
CA SER A 302 -9.90 27.66 16.10
C SER A 302 -10.75 28.32 15.01
N ALA A 303 -10.77 27.76 13.79
CA ALA A 303 -11.67 28.20 12.72
C ALA A 303 -13.14 28.00 13.16
N ALA A 304 -13.67 29.01 13.85
CA ALA A 304 -15.05 29.28 14.22
C ALA A 304 -15.97 28.05 14.36
N THR A 305 -16.11 27.58 15.59
CA THR A 305 -17.43 27.24 16.12
C THR A 305 -18.32 28.49 15.98
N VAL A 306 -19.01 28.62 14.84
CA VAL A 306 -20.28 29.34 14.84
C VAL A 306 -21.26 28.37 15.46
N SER A 307 -21.49 28.55 16.76
CA SER A 307 -22.72 28.13 17.40
C SER A 307 -23.87 28.71 16.58
N ASP A 308 -24.59 27.86 15.85
CA ASP A 308 -25.87 28.20 15.28
C ASP A 308 -26.89 28.33 16.44
N PRO A 309 -27.47 29.51 16.71
CA PRO A 309 -28.56 29.61 17.67
C PRO A 309 -29.89 29.07 17.11
N ALA A 310 -29.92 28.43 15.93
CA ALA A 310 -31.13 27.86 15.34
C ALA A 310 -31.30 26.33 15.52
N THR A 311 -30.60 25.68 16.47
CA THR A 311 -30.95 24.30 16.87
C THR A 311 -31.05 24.15 18.39
N ALA A 312 -31.95 24.93 19.00
CA ALA A 312 -32.31 24.79 20.42
C ALA A 312 -33.82 24.89 20.65
N VAL A 313 -34.63 24.30 19.77
CA VAL A 313 -36.05 23.95 19.97
C VAL A 313 -36.27 22.83 18.94
N ILE A 314 -36.53 21.54 19.19
CA ILE A 314 -37.49 20.89 20.08
C ILE A 314 -36.99 19.43 20.25
N GLN A 315 -36.67 19.02 21.48
CA GLN A 315 -36.90 17.62 21.87
C GLN A 315 -37.34 17.59 23.33
N ARG A 316 -38.62 17.95 23.53
CA ARG A 316 -39.40 17.50 24.68
C ARG A 316 -40.40 16.47 24.18
N ALA A 317 -40.32 15.29 24.77
CA ALA A 317 -41.19 14.17 24.54
C ALA A 317 -42.63 14.40 25.06
N ALA A 318 -43.52 13.55 24.54
CA ALA A 318 -44.85 13.13 25.00
C ALA A 318 -46.05 13.67 24.20
N PRO A 319 -47.19 12.95 24.14
CA PRO A 319 -47.38 11.53 23.78
C PRO A 319 -48.42 11.36 22.64
N ALA A 320 -48.71 10.12 22.26
CA ALA A 320 -49.70 9.73 21.24
C ALA A 320 -51.12 10.28 21.50
N PRO A 321 -51.95 10.38 20.43
CA PRO A 321 -53.25 9.73 20.47
C PRO A 321 -53.65 9.01 19.16
N ALA A 322 -54.75 8.29 19.28
CA ALA A 322 -55.19 7.13 18.50
C ALA A 322 -55.94 7.42 17.17
N ALA A 323 -56.23 6.30 16.49
CA ALA A 323 -57.17 5.99 15.38
C ALA A 323 -58.37 6.95 15.19
N ASP A 324 -59.01 7.11 14.02
CA ASP A 324 -59.41 6.15 12.98
C ASP A 324 -59.98 6.94 11.74
N PRO A 325 -60.76 6.41 10.75
CA PRO A 325 -60.29 6.23 9.37
C PRO A 325 -61.13 6.95 8.26
N ALA A 326 -60.77 6.63 7.00
CA ALA A 326 -61.50 6.80 5.73
C ALA A 326 -61.38 8.14 4.98
N VAL A 327 -60.91 8.09 3.72
CA VAL A 327 -61.69 8.26 2.47
C VAL A 327 -60.70 8.25 1.28
N THR A 328 -60.91 7.35 0.32
CA THR A 328 -60.43 7.40 -1.09
C THR A 328 -61.65 7.74 -1.98
N PRO A 329 -61.58 7.99 -3.33
CA PRO A 329 -60.51 8.27 -4.32
C PRO A 329 -60.92 9.54 -5.18
N PRO A 330 -60.55 9.83 -6.47
CA PRO A 330 -59.85 9.02 -7.49
C PRO A 330 -58.82 9.69 -8.45
N ALA A 331 -58.30 8.78 -9.28
CA ALA A 331 -57.39 8.78 -10.43
C ALA A 331 -57.30 9.98 -11.40
N ALA A 332 -56.09 10.12 -11.97
CA ALA A 332 -55.69 10.44 -13.36
C ALA A 332 -54.15 10.63 -13.32
N GLU A 333 -53.27 10.35 -14.27
CA GLU A 333 -53.26 9.75 -15.61
C GLU A 333 -51.75 9.65 -15.93
N SER A 334 -51.33 8.55 -16.55
CA SER A 334 -49.98 8.36 -17.07
C SER A 334 -49.78 9.14 -18.38
N VAL A 335 -48.71 9.94 -18.49
CA VAL A 335 -48.25 10.48 -19.78
C VAL A 335 -46.88 9.90 -20.12
N THR A 336 -46.92 9.00 -21.10
CA THR A 336 -45.82 8.48 -21.91
C THR A 336 -45.20 9.58 -22.79
N VAL A 337 -43.87 9.60 -22.89
CA VAL A 337 -43.13 10.37 -23.92
C VAL A 337 -42.68 9.38 -25.02
N PRO A 338 -42.86 9.70 -26.32
CA PRO A 338 -42.74 8.71 -27.39
C PRO A 338 -41.29 8.48 -27.85
N ALA A 339 -41.07 7.28 -28.38
CA ALA A 339 -39.92 6.88 -29.17
C ALA A 339 -39.97 7.51 -30.56
N GLU A 340 -38.82 8.00 -31.05
CA GLU A 340 -38.64 8.40 -32.44
C GLU A 340 -37.79 7.36 -33.18
N ALA A 341 -38.30 6.95 -34.34
CA ALA A 341 -37.86 5.83 -35.13
C ALA A 341 -36.83 6.22 -36.21
N ALA A 342 -36.14 5.17 -36.68
CA ALA A 342 -35.01 5.14 -37.60
C ALA A 342 -35.30 5.48 -39.07
N ALA A 343 -34.23 5.79 -39.82
CA ALA A 343 -33.71 5.06 -41.01
C ALA A 343 -32.84 5.98 -41.92
N PRO A 344 -32.17 5.48 -42.98
CA PRO A 344 -31.11 4.44 -43.06
C PRO A 344 -29.89 4.92 -43.90
N SER A 345 -29.05 4.00 -44.42
CA SER A 345 -27.99 4.15 -45.47
C SER A 345 -26.55 4.17 -44.92
N THR A 346 -25.53 3.43 -45.36
CA THR A 346 -25.28 2.48 -46.48
C THR A 346 -23.90 1.84 -46.25
N ALA A 347 -23.74 0.55 -46.57
CA ALA A 347 -22.45 -0.16 -46.57
C ALA A 347 -21.75 -0.08 -47.95
N PRO A 348 -20.42 -0.27 -47.99
CA PRO A 348 -19.75 -0.94 -49.12
C PRO A 348 -18.69 -1.99 -48.63
N PRO A 349 -18.12 -2.86 -49.51
CA PRO A 349 -18.22 -4.30 -49.34
C PRO A 349 -16.92 -5.04 -48.98
N ALA A 350 -17.12 -6.32 -48.65
CA ALA A 350 -16.11 -7.35 -48.48
C ALA A 350 -15.28 -7.62 -49.75
N ALA A 351 -13.99 -7.86 -49.57
CA ALA A 351 -13.09 -8.42 -50.59
C ALA A 351 -12.31 -9.61 -50.02
N ALA A 352 -12.12 -10.59 -50.91
CA ALA A 352 -11.74 -11.99 -50.79
C ALA A 352 -10.43 -12.35 -50.04
N PRO A 353 -10.26 -13.63 -49.65
CA PRO A 353 -9.08 -14.11 -48.95
C PRO A 353 -7.90 -14.32 -49.91
N LEU A 354 -6.71 -13.88 -49.48
CA LEU A 354 -5.46 -14.17 -50.17
C LEU A 354 -4.99 -15.59 -49.87
N THR A 355 -4.74 -16.29 -50.96
CA THR A 355 -4.25 -17.64 -51.14
C THR A 355 -2.89 -17.92 -50.50
N ALA A 356 -2.78 -19.07 -49.84
CA ALA A 356 -1.54 -19.71 -49.42
C ALA A 356 -0.67 -20.10 -50.63
N PRO A 357 0.67 -19.96 -50.58
CA PRO A 357 1.54 -20.66 -51.49
C PRO A 357 1.88 -22.06 -50.98
N ALA A 358 2.04 -22.95 -51.96
CA ALA A 358 2.11 -24.38 -51.87
C ALA A 358 3.33 -24.94 -51.11
N ALA A 359 3.09 -26.09 -50.48
CA ALA A 359 4.10 -27.05 -50.10
C ALA A 359 4.93 -27.49 -51.33
N ALA A 360 6.25 -27.35 -51.24
CA ALA A 360 7.18 -28.06 -52.10
C ALA A 360 7.82 -29.18 -51.26
N ALA A 361 7.58 -30.42 -51.68
CA ALA A 361 8.19 -31.60 -51.13
C ALA A 361 9.23 -32.15 -52.13
N ILE A 362 10.33 -32.67 -51.59
CA ILE A 362 11.22 -33.72 -52.13
C ILE A 362 12.31 -33.30 -53.14
N ALA A 363 13.57 -33.34 -52.70
CA ALA A 363 14.56 -34.36 -53.12
C ALA A 363 15.85 -34.32 -52.26
N PRO A 364 16.51 -35.47 -51.98
CA PRO A 364 17.71 -35.56 -51.14
C PRO A 364 19.04 -35.76 -51.91
N MET A 365 20.16 -35.64 -51.18
CA MET A 365 21.53 -36.19 -51.42
C MET A 365 22.45 -35.50 -52.46
N PRO A 366 23.80 -35.67 -52.44
CA PRO A 366 24.59 -36.70 -51.73
C PRO A 366 25.87 -36.24 -50.97
N GLN A 367 26.28 -37.16 -50.07
CA GLN A 367 27.59 -37.49 -49.46
C GLN A 367 28.44 -36.40 -48.79
#